data_AF-A0A6M0S9K2-F1
#
_entry.id   AF-A0A6M0S9K2-F1
#
_cell.length_a   1.000
_cell.length_b   1.000
_cell.length_c   1.000
_cell.angle_alpha   90.00
_cell.angle_beta   90.00
_cell.angle_gamma   90.00
#
_symmetry.space_group_name_H-M   'P 1'
#
loop_
_entity.id
_entity.type
_entity.pdbx_description
1 polymer ?
#
loop_
_entity_poly.entity_id
_entity_poly.type
_entity_poly.pdbx_seq_one_letter_code
_entity_poly.pdbx_strand_id
1 'polypeptide(L)'
;MPIKHVIINASPLITLYKSQLADLLPQLFGQVSVPPAVWREVTACKFDGMIRFLRQFDTGSGDYTQTRHQLLDNFTVDDIFNQIEQRRSQDSGMSGS
;
A
#
# COMPACT_ATOMS: atom_id res chain seq x y z
N MET A 1 -1.74 -11.97 11.61
CA MET A 1 -1.69 -12.51 10.23
C MET A 1 -0.60 -11.77 9.47
N PRO A 2 0.38 -12.44 8.83
CA PRO A 2 1.38 -11.76 8.01
C PRO A 2 0.74 -11.16 6.74
N ILE A 3 1.15 -9.96 6.35
CA ILE A 3 0.68 -9.31 5.13
C ILE A 3 1.42 -9.94 3.94
N LYS A 4 0.67 -10.62 3.07
CA LYS A 4 1.26 -11.39 1.96
C LYS A 4 1.73 -10.51 0.80
N HIS A 5 0.99 -9.45 0.49
CA HIS A 5 1.24 -8.58 -0.65
C HIS A 5 0.99 -7.12 -0.29
N VAL A 6 1.93 -6.23 -0.66
CA VAL A 6 1.82 -4.80 -0.47
C VAL A 6 2.09 -4.05 -1.78
N ILE A 7 1.34 -2.99 -2.02
CA ILE A 7 1.55 -2.03 -3.10
C ILE A 7 2.12 -0.75 -2.49
N ILE A 8 3.26 -0.26 -2.98
CA ILE A 8 3.94 0.90 -2.38
C ILE A 8 3.96 2.09 -3.34
N ASN A 9 3.48 3.25 -2.85
CA ASN A 9 3.49 4.52 -3.57
C ASN A 9 4.85 5.24 -3.47
N ALA A 10 5.05 6.26 -4.32
CA ALA A 10 6.30 7.01 -4.38
C ALA A 10 6.71 7.63 -3.05
N SER A 11 5.86 8.44 -2.40
CA SER A 11 6.25 9.15 -1.17
C SER A 11 6.67 8.24 0.00
N PRO A 12 5.93 7.17 0.34
CA PRO A 12 6.39 6.18 1.32
C PRO A 12 7.71 5.52 0.92
N LEU A 13 7.87 5.15 -0.35
CA LEU A 13 9.07 4.49 -0.86
C LEU A 13 10.32 5.38 -0.80
N ILE A 14 10.18 6.64 -1.22
CA ILE A 14 11.21 7.67 -1.13
C ILE A 14 11.60 7.90 0.33
N THR A 15 10.61 7.98 1.22
CA THR A 15 10.84 8.18 2.66
C THR A 15 11.65 7.04 3.25
N LEU A 16 11.24 5.79 3.00
CA LEU A 16 11.94 4.59 3.47
C LEU A 16 13.36 4.46 2.90
N TYR A 17 13.53 4.79 1.62
CA TYR A 17 14.83 4.78 0.98
C TYR A 17 15.77 5.82 1.59
N LYS A 18 15.31 7.06 1.76
CA LYS A 18 16.11 8.14 2.36
C LYS A 18 16.46 7.87 3.83
N SER A 19 15.61 7.16 4.57
CA SER A 19 15.86 6.78 5.95
C SER A 19 16.65 5.48 6.12
N GLN A 20 17.08 4.84 5.03
CA GLN A 20 17.78 3.54 5.04
C GLN A 20 16.95 2.40 5.66
N LEU A 21 15.61 2.54 5.66
CA LEU A 21 14.68 1.54 6.19
C LEU A 21 14.06 0.67 5.08
N ALA A 22 14.45 0.88 3.84
CA ALA A 22 13.82 0.23 2.69
C ALA A 22 14.07 -1.29 2.63
N ASP A 23 15.14 -1.77 3.27
CA ASP A 23 15.46 -3.19 3.43
C ASP A 23 14.50 -3.92 4.38
N LEU A 24 13.64 -3.19 5.11
CA LEU A 24 12.57 -3.78 5.91
C LEU A 24 11.41 -4.28 5.04
N LEU A 25 11.24 -3.75 3.82
CA LEU A 25 10.09 -4.09 2.97
C LEU A 25 10.01 -5.59 2.64
N PRO A 26 11.09 -6.26 2.20
CA PRO A 26 11.06 -7.70 1.97
C PRO A 26 10.95 -8.54 3.25
N GLN A 27 11.28 -7.97 4.41
CA GLN A 27 11.19 -8.66 5.71
C GLN A 27 9.76 -8.62 6.28
N LEU A 28 9.05 -7.52 6.03
CA LEU A 28 7.69 -7.29 6.52
C LEU A 28 6.62 -7.88 5.62
N PHE A 29 6.90 -8.02 4.31
CA PHE A 29 5.90 -8.40 3.30
C PHE A 29 6.41 -9.55 2.43
N GLY A 30 5.54 -10.53 2.19
CA GLY A 30 5.88 -11.68 1.33
C GLY A 30 6.10 -11.29 -0.13
N GLN A 31 5.42 -10.25 -0.61
CA GLN A 31 5.56 -9.70 -1.94
C GLN A 31 5.39 -8.18 -1.88
N VAL A 32 6.30 -7.46 -2.54
CA VAL A 32 6.29 -6.01 -2.65
C VAL A 32 6.17 -5.65 -4.13
N SER A 33 5.11 -4.92 -4.48
CA SER A 33 4.91 -4.43 -5.84
C SER A 33 4.97 -2.91 -5.91
N VAL A 34 5.66 -2.40 -6.94
CA VAL A 34 5.78 -0.97 -7.19
C VAL A 34 5.01 -0.63 -8.48
N PRO A 35 3.98 0.24 -8.42
CA PRO A 35 3.20 0.61 -9.60
C PRO A 35 4.05 1.28 -10.68
N PRO A 36 3.75 1.07 -11.99
CA PRO A 36 4.48 1.71 -13.08
C PRO A 36 4.55 3.24 -13.01
N ALA A 37 3.53 3.89 -12.43
CA ALA A 37 3.52 5.34 -12.24
C ALA A 37 4.65 5.82 -11.29
N VAL A 38 4.93 5.05 -10.23
CA VAL A 38 5.98 5.36 -9.26
C VAL A 38 7.36 5.28 -9.90
N TRP A 39 7.57 4.30 -10.81
CA TRP A 39 8.80 4.21 -11.59
C TRP A 39 9.08 5.46 -12.42
N ARG A 40 8.05 6.04 -13.05
CA ARG A 40 8.18 7.30 -13.80
C ARG A 40 8.57 8.46 -12.90
N GLU A 41 7.97 8.57 -11.73
CA GLU A 41 8.27 9.65 -10.78
C GLU A 41 9.72 9.56 -10.28
N VAL A 42 10.17 8.36 -9.91
CA VAL A 42 11.53 8.16 -9.39
C VAL A 42 12.60 8.34 -10.47
N THR A 43 12.34 7.87 -11.69
CA THR A 43 13.27 8.06 -12.82
C THR A 43 13.36 9.52 -13.24
N ALA A 44 12.28 10.28 -13.17
CA ALA A 44 12.28 11.72 -13.44
C ALA A 44 13.18 12.50 -12.46
N CYS A 45 13.29 12.03 -11.20
CA CYS A 45 14.12 12.67 -10.18
C CYS A 45 15.62 12.33 -10.25
N LYS A 46 16.08 11.51 -11.22
CA LYS A 46 17.50 11.14 -11.44
C LYS A 46 18.22 10.59 -10.19
N PHE A 47 17.51 9.87 -9.33
CA PHE A 47 18.12 9.19 -8.20
C PHE A 47 18.61 7.80 -8.62
N ASP A 48 19.82 7.71 -9.16
CA ASP A 48 20.39 6.44 -9.68
C ASP A 48 20.39 5.30 -8.65
N GLY A 49 20.66 5.62 -7.38
CA GLY A 49 20.60 4.65 -6.29
C GLY A 49 19.18 4.11 -6.06
N MET A 50 18.17 4.98 -6.14
CA MET A 50 16.78 4.59 -5.99
C MET A 50 16.29 3.77 -7.20
N ILE A 51 16.72 4.10 -8.42
CA ILE A 51 16.43 3.31 -9.62
C ILE A 51 16.98 1.90 -9.47
N ARG A 52 18.21 1.75 -8.97
CA ARG A 52 18.82 0.43 -8.72
C ARG A 52 18.06 -0.35 -7.65
N PHE A 53 17.68 0.31 -6.57
CA PHE A 53 16.87 -0.27 -5.51
C PHE A 53 15.51 -0.76 -6.03
N LEU A 54 14.82 0.03 -6.85
CA LEU A 54 13.53 -0.34 -7.42
C LEU A 54 13.56 -1.64 -8.25
N ARG A 55 14.69 -1.98 -8.90
CA ARG A 55 14.84 -3.20 -9.72
C ARG A 55 14.68 -4.50 -8.94
N GLN A 56 14.78 -4.46 -7.61
CA GLN A 56 14.59 -5.64 -6.78
C GLN A 56 13.10 -5.98 -6.55
N PHE A 57 12.19 -5.08 -6.92
CA PHE A 57 10.75 -5.28 -6.76
C PHE A 57 10.08 -5.59 -8.08
N ASP A 58 9.02 -6.38 -8.02
CA ASP A 58 8.16 -6.60 -9.16
C ASP A 58 7.51 -5.26 -9.56
N THR A 59 7.61 -4.92 -10.85
CA THR A 59 6.67 -3.98 -11.46
C THR A 59 5.29 -4.58 -11.31
N GLY A 60 4.50 -4.05 -10.37
CA GLY A 60 3.18 -4.58 -10.07
C GLY A 60 2.34 -4.67 -11.34
N SER A 61 1.64 -5.79 -11.52
CA SER A 61 0.65 -5.93 -12.58
C SER A 61 -0.68 -5.36 -12.09
N GLY A 62 -1.17 -4.32 -12.76
CA GLY A 62 -2.48 -3.72 -12.47
C GLY A 62 -2.42 -2.22 -12.25
N ASP A 63 -3.57 -1.59 -12.43
CA ASP A 63 -3.76 -0.17 -12.15
C ASP A 63 -4.46 -0.02 -10.81
N TYR A 64 -3.67 0.20 -9.74
CA TYR A 64 -4.24 0.45 -8.41
C TYR A 64 -5.12 1.70 -8.42
N THR A 65 -4.87 2.68 -9.28
CA THR A 65 -5.72 3.87 -9.39
C THR A 65 -7.11 3.46 -9.87
N GLN A 66 -7.21 2.66 -10.94
CA GLN A 66 -8.50 2.12 -11.40
C GLN A 66 -9.14 1.18 -10.37
N THR A 67 -8.36 0.28 -9.79
CA THR A 67 -8.86 -0.67 -8.77
C THR A 67 -9.41 0.08 -7.56
N ARG A 68 -8.71 1.13 -7.10
CA ARG A 68 -9.14 2.00 -6.00
C ARG A 68 -10.43 2.74 -6.35
N HIS A 69 -10.55 3.28 -7.56
CA HIS A 69 -11.78 3.92 -8.02
C HIS A 69 -12.96 2.94 -8.00
N GLN A 70 -12.80 1.75 -8.57
CA GLN A 70 -13.84 0.72 -8.54
C GLN A 70 -14.25 0.30 -7.11
N LEU A 71 -13.28 0.23 -6.20
CA LEU A 71 -13.51 -0.18 -4.81
C LEU A 71 -14.10 0.92 -3.93
N LEU A 72 -13.74 2.19 -4.15
CA LEU A 72 -14.06 3.29 -3.23
C LEU A 72 -15.10 4.27 -3.78
N ASP A 73 -15.31 4.36 -5.10
CA ASP A 73 -16.26 5.34 -5.68
C ASP A 73 -17.72 5.05 -5.27
N ASN A 74 -18.00 3.81 -4.82
CA ASN A 74 -19.32 3.40 -4.32
C ASN A 74 -19.47 3.53 -2.79
N PHE A 75 -18.47 4.07 -2.09
CA PHE A 75 -18.53 4.31 -0.65
C PHE A 75 -18.49 5.80 -0.36
N THR A 76 -19.49 6.28 0.37
CA THR A 76 -19.44 7.61 0.98
C THR A 76 -18.68 7.55 2.30
N VAL A 77 -18.26 8.72 2.79
CA VAL A 77 -17.66 8.84 4.12
C VAL A 77 -18.64 8.36 5.20
N ASP A 78 -19.94 8.65 5.04
CA ASP A 78 -21.00 8.19 5.95
C ASP A 78 -21.12 6.65 5.97
N ASP A 79 -21.01 6.00 4.81
CA ASP A 79 -21.03 4.53 4.73
C ASP A 79 -19.88 3.90 5.52
N ILE A 80 -18.70 4.53 5.46
CA ILE A 80 -17.52 4.09 6.21
C ILE A 80 -17.76 4.24 7.71
N PHE A 81 -18.26 5.40 8.16
CA PHE A 81 -18.58 5.63 9.57
C PHE A 81 -19.61 4.62 10.09
N ASN A 82 -20.70 4.41 9.34
CA ASN A 82 -21.74 3.45 9.70
C ASN A 82 -21.21 2.01 9.80
N GLN A 83 -20.33 1.58 8.88
CA GLN A 83 -19.69 0.27 8.97
C GLN A 83 -18.78 0.11 10.18
N ILE A 84 -18.01 1.15 10.53
CA ILE A 84 -17.12 1.11 11.70
C ILE A 84 -17.94 0.92 12.98
N GLU A 85 -19.02 1.70 13.14
CA GLU A 85 -19.89 1.61 14.31
C GLU A 85 -20.58 0.24 14.39
N GLN A 86 -21.10 -0.29 13.28
CA GLN A 86 -21.69 -1.64 13.25
C GLN A 86 -20.70 -2.73 13.68
N ARG A 87 -19.45 -2.67 13.20
CA ARG A 87 -18.40 -3.63 13.60
C ARG A 87 -18.08 -3.54 15.09
N ARG A 88 -18.02 -2.33 15.65
CA ARG A 88 -17.80 -2.11 17.10
C ARG A 88 -18.94 -2.65 17.95
N SER A 89 -20.19 -2.52 17.50
CA SER A 89 -21.37 -3.07 18.18
C SER A 89 -21.45 -4.60 18.10
N GLN A 90 -20.95 -5.21 17.03
CA GLN A 90 -20.91 -6.68 16.88
C GLN A 90 -19.82 -7.33 17.75
N ASP A 91 -18.65 -6.69 17.86
CA ASP A 91 -17.53 -7.19 18.66
C ASP A 91 -17.81 -7.11 20.18
N SER A 92 -18.60 -6.13 20.61
CA SER A 92 -19.06 -5.98 22.00
C SER A 92 -20.18 -6.94 22.40
N GLY A 93 -20.82 -7.62 21.44
CA GLY A 93 -21.84 -8.65 21.68
C GLY A 93 -21.31 -10.08 21.86
N MET A 94 -20.04 -10.35 21.52
CA MET A 94 -19.46 -11.71 21.55
C MET A 94 -18.67 -12.04 22.83
N SER A 95 -18.52 -11.09 23.76
CA SER A 95 -17.82 -11.28 25.03
C SER A 95 -18.75 -11.62 26.21
N GLY A 96 -20.01 -11.94 25.93
CA GLY A 96 -21.02 -12.27 26.93
C GLY A 96 -21.89 -13.44 26.50
N SER A 97 -21.32 -14.65 26.48
CA SER A 97 -22.05 -15.94 26.51
C SER A 97 -21.15 -17.03 27.05
#